data_AF-A0A158H6E2-F1
#
_entry.id   AF-A0A158H6E2-F1
#
_cell.length_a   1.000
_cell.length_b   1.000
_cell.length_c   1.000
_cell.angle_alpha   90.00
_cell.angle_beta   90.00
_cell.angle_gamma   90.00
#
_symmetry.space_group_name_H-M   'P 1'
#
loop_
_entity.id
_entity.type
_entity.pdbx_description
1 polymer ?
#
loop_
_entity_poly.entity_id
_entity_poly.type
_entity_poly.pdbx_seq_one_letter_code
_entity_poly.pdbx_strand_id
1 'polypeptide(L)'
;MKTLKCGGAAAVLAALLFPAVSASAIADTLPGTGKTVRYVQADSLGANYVADQIVAKAMQSLGYDVKLSTMNITLFFAAVAQGDVDLSTDVNLPQREPEFRAVEKQAEIIGTGFIAGAG
;
A
#
# COMPACT_ATOMS: atom_id res chain seq x y z
N MET A 1 -12.96 80.56 10.48
CA MET A 1 -11.79 79.66 10.67
C MET A 1 -12.33 78.30 11.08
N LYS A 2 -12.15 77.30 10.20
CA LYS A 2 -11.40 76.05 10.48
C LYS A 2 -12.07 75.18 11.56
N THR A 3 -12.85 74.16 11.15
CA THR A 3 -12.47 72.71 11.11
C THR A 3 -12.65 72.04 12.49
N LEU A 4 -13.06 70.79 12.71
CA LEU A 4 -13.03 69.53 11.96
C LEU A 4 -14.13 68.59 12.51
N LYS A 5 -14.61 67.68 11.66
CA LYS A 5 -15.26 66.42 12.05
C LYS A 5 -14.23 65.43 12.62
N CYS A 6 -14.63 64.56 13.56
CA CYS A 6 -14.54 63.10 13.40
C CYS A 6 -15.06 62.35 14.64
N GLY A 7 -15.74 61.23 14.42
CA GLY A 7 -15.87 60.15 15.40
C GLY A 7 -17.30 59.67 15.59
N GLY A 8 -17.61 58.45 15.13
CA GLY A 8 -18.82 57.75 15.54
C GLY A 8 -19.40 56.83 14.48
N ALA A 9 -18.95 55.58 14.50
CA ALA A 9 -19.42 54.40 13.79
C ALA A 9 -20.91 54.37 13.38
N ALA A 10 -21.18 53.97 12.14
CA ALA A 10 -22.40 53.26 11.79
C ALA A 10 -22.04 52.15 10.80
N ALA A 11 -22.16 50.92 11.29
CA ALA A 11 -21.89 49.68 10.59
C ALA A 11 -22.76 49.54 9.34
N VAL A 12 -22.14 49.27 8.19
CA VAL A 12 -22.83 48.82 6.99
C VAL A 12 -22.48 47.35 6.80
N LEU A 13 -23.52 46.52 6.90
CA LEU A 13 -23.57 45.12 6.50
C LEU A 13 -22.88 44.94 5.14
N ALA A 14 -21.71 44.31 5.12
CA ALA A 14 -21.20 43.64 3.94
C ALA A 14 -21.29 42.14 4.22
N ALA A 15 -22.37 41.54 3.71
CA ALA A 15 -22.51 40.10 3.60
C ALA A 15 -21.33 39.57 2.77
N LEU A 16 -20.28 39.13 3.46
CA LEU A 16 -19.22 38.31 2.90
C LEU A 16 -19.87 36.98 2.54
N LEU A 17 -20.28 36.88 1.27
CA LEU A 17 -20.45 35.64 0.55
C LEU A 17 -19.13 34.88 0.68
N PHE A 18 -19.03 34.05 1.72
CA PHE A 18 -18.05 32.97 1.75
C PHE A 18 -18.45 32.04 0.60
N PRO A 19 -17.65 31.88 -0.47
CA PRO A 19 -17.80 30.70 -1.29
C PRO A 19 -17.54 29.54 -0.34
N ALA A 20 -18.57 28.72 -0.12
CA ALA A 20 -18.40 27.40 0.43
C ALA A 20 -17.38 26.70 -0.48
N VAL A 21 -16.12 26.73 -0.09
CA VAL A 21 -15.12 25.83 -0.62
C VAL A 21 -15.62 24.48 -0.13
N SER A 22 -16.45 23.85 -0.95
CA SER A 22 -16.73 22.43 -0.88
C SER A 22 -15.37 21.77 -1.01
N ALA A 23 -14.66 21.64 0.11
CA ALA A 23 -13.59 20.69 0.24
C ALA A 23 -14.26 19.37 -0.08
N SER A 24 -14.14 18.95 -1.34
CA SER A 24 -14.37 17.59 -1.76
C SER A 24 -13.59 16.75 -0.76
N ALA A 25 -14.29 16.11 0.17
CA ALA A 25 -13.73 15.04 0.94
C ALA A 25 -13.22 14.04 -0.10
N ILE A 26 -11.91 14.03 -0.36
CA ILE A 26 -11.28 12.91 -1.02
C ILE A 26 -11.58 11.76 -0.07
N ALA A 27 -12.51 10.89 -0.45
CA ALA A 27 -12.69 9.63 0.24
C ALA A 27 -11.29 9.03 0.38
N ASP A 28 -10.90 8.65 1.61
CA ASP A 28 -9.61 8.00 1.84
C ASP A 28 -9.53 6.79 0.91
N THR A 29 -8.84 6.96 -0.22
CA THR A 29 -8.71 5.90 -1.20
C THR A 29 -7.81 4.88 -0.55
N LEU A 30 -8.31 3.64 -0.47
CA LEU A 30 -7.52 2.54 0.07
C LEU A 30 -6.17 2.50 -0.67
N PRO A 31 -5.06 2.22 0.05
CA PRO A 31 -3.71 2.40 -0.47
C PRO A 31 -3.40 1.59 -1.75
N GLY A 32 -4.16 0.52 -1.99
CA GLY A 32 -4.08 -0.33 -3.16
C GLY A 32 -4.93 0.08 -4.36
N THR A 33 -5.77 1.11 -4.25
CA THR A 33 -6.72 1.49 -5.31
C THR A 33 -6.00 1.70 -6.64
N GLY A 34 -6.39 0.95 -7.68
CA GLY A 34 -5.79 1.01 -9.02
C GLY A 34 -4.39 0.38 -9.15
N LYS A 35 -3.92 -0.35 -8.12
CA LYS A 35 -2.64 -1.06 -8.12
C LYS A 35 -2.86 -2.56 -8.17
N THR A 36 -2.06 -3.24 -8.98
CA THR A 36 -2.01 -4.70 -9.05
C THR A 36 -0.77 -5.22 -8.34
N VAL A 37 -0.89 -6.32 -7.61
CA VAL A 37 0.23 -7.09 -7.03
C VAL A 37 0.22 -8.49 -7.65
N ARG A 38 1.32 -8.86 -8.29
CA ARG A 38 1.58 -10.20 -8.84
C ARG A 38 2.25 -11.03 -7.77
N TYR A 39 1.44 -11.76 -7.04
CA TYR A 39 1.83 -12.48 -5.84
C TYR A 39 2.06 -13.96 -6.16
N VAL A 40 3.25 -14.46 -5.79
CA VAL A 40 3.58 -15.87 -5.91
C VAL A 40 3.22 -16.62 -4.63
N GLN A 41 2.33 -17.60 -4.82
CA GLN A 41 2.12 -18.70 -3.88
C GLN A 41 3.05 -19.84 -4.29
N ALA A 42 3.79 -20.42 -3.34
CA ALA A 42 4.59 -21.59 -3.68
C ALA A 42 3.69 -22.78 -4.05
N ASP A 43 4.26 -23.77 -4.71
CA ASP A 43 3.63 -25.05 -5.06
C ASP A 43 3.36 -25.98 -3.85
N SER A 44 3.49 -25.47 -2.62
CA SER A 44 3.20 -26.16 -1.37
C SER A 44 1.76 -25.94 -0.93
N LEU A 45 1.10 -27.01 -0.44
CA LEU A 45 -0.25 -26.96 0.17
C LEU A 45 -0.22 -26.96 1.71
N GLY A 46 0.96 -26.72 2.31
CA GLY A 46 1.16 -26.71 3.77
C GLY A 46 0.78 -25.39 4.44
N ALA A 47 1.35 -25.11 5.62
CA ALA A 47 1.06 -23.88 6.38
C ALA A 47 1.27 -22.59 5.58
N ASN A 48 2.25 -22.58 4.67
CA ASN A 48 2.57 -21.41 3.86
C ASN A 48 1.46 -21.09 2.85
N TYR A 49 0.73 -22.09 2.35
CA TYR A 49 -0.47 -21.87 1.53
C TYR A 49 -1.49 -21.01 2.27
N VAL A 50 -1.77 -21.32 3.54
CA VAL A 50 -2.74 -20.58 4.34
C VAL A 50 -2.26 -19.15 4.58
N ALA A 51 -0.98 -18.96 4.88
CA ALA A 51 -0.39 -17.63 5.03
C ALA A 51 -0.53 -16.81 3.75
N ASP A 52 -0.27 -17.41 2.58
CA ASP A 52 -0.41 -16.73 1.30
C ASP A 52 -1.85 -16.28 1.03
N GLN A 53 -2.84 -17.12 1.37
CA GLN A 53 -4.25 -16.76 1.26
C GLN A 53 -4.64 -15.62 2.22
N ILE A 54 -4.15 -15.63 3.46
CA ILE A 54 -4.39 -14.56 4.43
C ILE A 54 -3.82 -13.23 3.92
N VAL A 55 -2.56 -13.23 3.46
CA VAL A 55 -1.90 -12.03 2.95
C VAL A 55 -2.59 -11.52 1.68
N ALA A 56 -2.98 -12.41 0.76
CA ALA A 56 -3.73 -12.04 -0.42
C ALA A 56 -5.07 -11.37 -0.06
N LYS A 57 -5.80 -11.91 0.92
CA LYS A 57 -7.05 -11.32 1.41
C LYS A 57 -6.85 -9.98 2.12
N ALA A 58 -5.76 -9.83 2.86
CA ALA A 58 -5.41 -8.56 3.50
C ALA A 58 -5.10 -7.48 2.45
N MET A 59 -4.30 -7.80 1.42
CA MET A 59 -4.03 -6.88 0.32
C MET A 59 -5.30 -6.51 -0.47
N GLN A 60 -6.18 -7.47 -0.73
CA GLN A 60 -7.48 -7.19 -1.35
C GLN A 60 -8.33 -6.23 -0.49
N SER A 61 -8.31 -6.40 0.84
CA SER A 61 -9.02 -5.51 1.78
C SER A 61 -8.43 -4.10 1.82
N LEU A 62 -7.15 -3.96 1.46
CA LEU A 62 -6.45 -2.69 1.26
C LEU A 62 -6.63 -2.12 -0.16
N GLY A 63 -7.51 -2.72 -0.98
CA GLY A 63 -7.90 -2.21 -2.29
C GLY A 63 -6.99 -2.62 -3.46
N TYR A 64 -6.03 -3.52 -3.25
CA TYR A 64 -5.16 -4.03 -4.32
C TYR A 64 -5.87 -5.09 -5.17
N ASP A 65 -5.61 -5.08 -6.48
CA ASP A 65 -5.89 -6.23 -7.36
C ASP A 65 -4.77 -7.27 -7.21
N VAL A 66 -5.07 -8.43 -6.63
CA VAL A 66 -4.06 -9.46 -6.35
C VAL A 66 -4.14 -10.56 -7.40
N LYS A 67 -3.11 -10.68 -8.24
CA LYS A 67 -2.94 -11.76 -9.20
C LYS A 67 -2.05 -12.84 -8.60
N LEU A 68 -2.69 -13.93 -8.15
CA LEU A 68 -1.99 -15.10 -7.63
C LEU A 68 -1.48 -15.98 -8.77
N SER A 69 -0.20 -16.34 -8.69
CA SER A 69 0.44 -17.34 -9.54
C SER A 69 1.05 -18.43 -8.67
N THR A 70 0.88 -19.69 -9.06
CA THR A 70 1.53 -20.82 -8.40
C THR A 70 2.83 -21.14 -9.14
N MET A 71 3.96 -21.10 -8.45
CA MET A 71 5.24 -21.54 -9.00
C MET A 71 6.22 -21.98 -7.91
N ASN A 72 7.24 -22.73 -8.31
CA ASN A 72 8.31 -23.12 -7.41
C ASN A 72 9.10 -21.88 -6.94
N ILE A 73 9.47 -21.86 -5.65
CA ILE A 73 10.18 -20.71 -5.05
C ILE A 73 11.58 -20.47 -5.67
N THR A 74 12.22 -21.48 -6.26
CA THR A 74 13.47 -21.28 -7.01
C THR A 74 13.24 -20.44 -8.27
N LEU A 75 12.09 -20.59 -8.94
CA LEU A 75 11.73 -19.78 -10.10
C LEU A 75 11.31 -18.35 -9.72
N PHE A 76 10.78 -18.16 -8.50
CA PHE A 76 10.40 -16.85 -7.99
C PHE A 76 11.57 -15.85 -8.05
N PHE A 77 12.80 -16.24 -7.67
CA PHE A 77 13.94 -15.34 -7.66
C PHE A 77 14.29 -14.79 -9.05
N ALA A 78 14.25 -15.63 -10.08
CA ALA A 78 14.44 -15.17 -11.45
C ALA A 78 13.29 -14.27 -11.91
N ALA A 79 12.05 -14.65 -11.60
CA ALA A 79 10.86 -13.90 -12.00
C ALA A 79 10.80 -12.51 -11.32
N VAL A 80 11.12 -12.40 -10.03
CA VAL A 80 11.13 -11.12 -9.32
C VAL A 80 12.28 -10.24 -9.81
N ALA A 81 13.44 -10.81 -10.10
CA ALA A 81 14.58 -10.07 -10.64
C ALA A 81 14.30 -9.50 -12.05
N GLN A 82 13.46 -10.17 -12.84
CA GLN A 82 13.02 -9.72 -14.15
C GLN A 82 11.82 -8.76 -14.07
N GLY A 83 11.21 -8.62 -12.89
CA GLY A 83 10.02 -7.82 -12.67
C GLY A 83 8.74 -8.47 -13.20
N ASP A 84 8.70 -9.79 -13.37
CA ASP A 84 7.52 -10.56 -13.79
C ASP A 84 6.53 -10.81 -12.65
N VAL A 85 7.03 -10.86 -11.43
CA VAL A 85 6.27 -10.97 -10.18
C VAL A 85 6.77 -9.97 -9.15
N ASP A 86 5.97 -9.68 -8.14
CA ASP A 86 6.23 -8.59 -7.20
C ASP A 86 6.59 -9.09 -5.79
N LEU A 87 6.00 -10.19 -5.34
CA LEU A 87 6.11 -10.64 -3.94
C LEU A 87 5.98 -12.16 -3.82
N SER A 88 6.65 -12.73 -2.83
CA SER A 88 6.31 -14.01 -2.21
C SER A 88 6.56 -13.93 -0.71
N THR A 89 5.76 -14.63 0.08
CA THR A 89 5.94 -14.76 1.54
C THR A 89 6.42 -16.16 1.93
N ASP A 90 6.62 -17.05 0.97
CA ASP A 90 7.08 -18.43 1.17
C ASP A 90 8.61 -18.57 0.98
N VAL A 91 9.35 -17.47 1.18
CA VAL A 91 10.81 -17.51 1.15
C VAL A 91 11.32 -17.91 2.53
N ASN A 92 11.77 -19.16 2.66
CA ASN A 92 12.36 -19.66 3.89
C ASN A 92 13.86 -19.29 3.99
N LEU A 93 14.19 -18.37 4.87
CA LEU A 93 15.57 -18.00 5.19
C LEU A 93 16.03 -18.71 6.47
N PRO A 94 17.30 -19.15 6.57
CA PRO A 94 18.42 -18.88 5.66
C PRO A 94 18.54 -19.84 4.47
N GLN A 95 17.66 -20.83 4.32
CA GLN A 95 17.78 -21.89 3.31
C GLN A 95 17.79 -21.33 1.88
N ARG A 96 17.06 -20.23 1.64
CA ARG A 96 16.99 -19.53 0.35
C ARG A 96 17.91 -18.31 0.23
N GLU A 97 18.82 -18.12 1.19
CA GLU A 97 19.74 -16.98 1.14
C GLU A 97 20.64 -16.99 -0.11
N PRO A 98 21.24 -18.12 -0.54
CA PRO A 98 22.06 -18.12 -1.76
C PRO A 98 21.32 -17.65 -3.00
N GLU A 99 20.06 -18.06 -3.19
CA GLU A 99 19.22 -17.61 -4.30
C GLU A 99 18.86 -16.13 -4.19
N PHE A 100 18.56 -15.63 -2.98
CA PHE A 100 18.34 -14.21 -2.75
C PHE A 100 19.58 -13.38 -3.08
N ARG A 101 20.77 -13.80 -2.61
CA ARG A 101 22.05 -13.11 -2.89
C ARG A 101 22.34 -12.97 -4.38
N ALA A 102 21.91 -13.93 -5.19
CA ALA A 102 22.06 -13.85 -6.65
C ALA A 102 21.24 -12.70 -7.28
N VAL A 103 20.17 -12.24 -6.61
CA VAL A 103 19.24 -11.22 -7.09
C VAL A 103 19.08 -10.03 -6.14
N GLU A 104 19.99 -9.87 -5.16
CA GLU A 104 19.88 -8.86 -4.09
C GLU A 104 19.92 -7.42 -4.60
N LYS A 105 20.33 -7.21 -5.86
CA LYS A 105 20.30 -5.88 -6.50
C LYS A 105 18.92 -5.54 -7.08
N GLN A 106 18.04 -6.53 -7.21
CA GLN A 106 16.73 -6.43 -7.86
C GLN A 106 15.57 -6.76 -6.91
N ALA A 107 15.84 -7.44 -5.80
CA ALA A 107 14.84 -7.85 -4.83
C ALA A 107 15.25 -7.44 -3.40
N GLU A 108 14.25 -7.20 -2.56
CA GLU A 108 14.42 -6.80 -1.16
C GLU A 108 13.61 -7.71 -0.24
N ILE A 109 14.15 -7.97 0.96
CA ILE A 109 13.41 -8.62 2.04
C ILE A 109 12.68 -7.53 2.83
N ILE A 110 11.36 -7.46 2.67
CA ILE A 110 10.51 -6.43 3.31
C ILE A 110 9.89 -6.88 4.65
N GLY A 111 10.18 -8.09 5.11
CA GLY A 111 9.66 -8.63 6.36
C GLY A 111 10.26 -9.98 6.74
N THR A 112 10.11 -10.38 8.00
CA THR A 112 10.68 -11.61 8.56
C THR A 112 9.74 -12.82 8.51
N GLY A 113 8.57 -12.70 7.88
CA GLY A 113 7.66 -13.82 7.65
C GLY A 113 6.85 -14.30 8.86
N PHE A 114 6.71 -13.49 9.91
CA PHE A 114 5.96 -13.87 11.10
C PHE A 114 4.53 -13.31 11.11
N ILE A 115 3.52 -14.18 11.14
CA ILE A 115 2.17 -13.79 11.59
C ILE A 115 2.19 -13.81 13.13
N ALA A 116 2.37 -12.65 13.73
CA ALA A 116 2.20 -12.49 15.18
C ALA A 116 0.72 -12.54 15.55
N GLY A 117 0.32 -13.52 16.35
CA GLY A 117 -1.04 -13.60 16.90
C GLY A 117 -1.79 -14.88 16.54
N ALA A 118 -1.23 -16.04 16.92
CA ALA A 118 -2.00 -17.27 16.96
C ALA A 118 -2.99 -17.24 18.15
N GLY A 119 -4.12 -16.54 17.99
CA GLY A 119 -5.21 -16.49 18.96
C GLY A 119 -5.05 -15.45 20.06
#